data_AF-A0A958DHD7-F1
#
_entry.id   AF-A0A958DHD7-F1
#
_cell.length_a   1.000
_cell.length_b   1.000
_cell.length_c   1.000
_cell.angle_alpha   90.00
_cell.angle_beta   90.00
_cell.angle_gamma   90.00
#
_symmetry.space_group_name_H-M   'P 1'
#
loop_
_entity.id
_entity.type
_entity.pdbx_description
1 polymer ?
#
loop_
_entity_poly.entity_id
_entity_poly.type
_entity_poly.pdbx_seq_one_letter_code
_entity_poly.pdbx_strand_id
1 'polypeptide(L)'
;MMSKIHQMTTFILVTLVVLILAFIGLMIFEWGADYSGTNFFNEYTVGEVDGVKIPYEQFNFNVAQTRRNQEQQSGGSMTEVETSKLRNQVWDQTITRILLGKEIDKLNIAVTNEDVSNGVLQFMSQLYGNEPQFQT
;
A
#
# COMPACT_ATOMS: atom_id res chain seq x y z
N MET A 1 -47.54 28.11 -39.01
CA MET A 1 -46.84 26.80 -39.01
C MET A 1 -45.33 26.88 -38.74
N MET A 2 -44.65 28.03 -38.86
CA MET A 2 -43.19 28.13 -38.57
C MET A 2 -42.80 28.30 -37.09
N SER A 3 -43.75 28.57 -36.19
CA SER A 3 -43.46 28.70 -34.75
C SER A 3 -43.20 27.36 -34.05
N LYS A 4 -43.68 26.24 -34.58
CA LYS A 4 -43.51 24.91 -33.96
C LYS A 4 -42.09 24.36 -34.12
N ILE A 5 -41.39 24.72 -35.21
CA ILE A 5 -40.05 24.21 -35.50
C ILE A 5 -39.05 24.77 -34.48
N HIS A 6 -39.05 26.08 -34.25
CA HIS A 6 -38.18 26.69 -33.25
C HIS A 6 -38.49 26.20 -31.82
N GLN A 7 -39.77 25.98 -31.48
CA GLN A 7 -40.16 25.47 -30.16
C GLN A 7 -39.68 24.02 -29.93
N MET A 8 -39.73 23.16 -30.95
CA MET A 8 -39.22 21.79 -30.88
C MET A 8 -37.69 21.75 -30.81
N THR A 9 -36.99 22.59 -31.58
CA THR A 9 -35.53 22.71 -31.50
C THR A 9 -35.08 23.19 -30.12
N THR A 10 -35.77 24.18 -29.53
CA THR A 10 -35.47 24.63 -28.16
C THR A 10 -35.69 23.52 -27.14
N PHE A 11 -36.77 22.73 -27.25
CA PHE A 11 -37.04 21.62 -26.33
C PHE A 11 -35.94 20.54 -26.38
N ILE A 12 -35.48 20.19 -27.58
CA ILE A 12 -34.39 19.22 -27.77
C ILE A 12 -33.08 19.74 -27.17
N LEU A 13 -32.74 21.00 -27.40
CA LEU A 13 -31.52 21.61 -26.86
C LEU A 13 -31.54 21.67 -25.32
N VAL A 14 -32.67 22.04 -24.73
CA VAL A 14 -32.82 22.07 -23.25
C VAL A 14 -32.67 20.66 -22.67
N THR A 15 -33.29 19.65 -23.29
CA THR A 15 -33.17 18.26 -22.83
C THR A 15 -31.73 17.76 -22.94
N LEU A 16 -31.02 18.09 -24.02
CA LEU A 16 -29.63 17.70 -24.21
C LEU A 16 -28.70 18.34 -23.15
N VAL A 17 -28.89 19.61 -22.83
CA VAL A 17 -28.14 20.28 -21.75
C VAL A 17 -28.43 19.64 -20.40
N VAL A 18 -29.69 19.30 -20.11
CA VAL A 18 -30.07 18.60 -18.87
C VAL A 18 -29.40 17.22 -18.79
N LEU A 19 -29.33 16.47 -19.90
CA LEU A 19 -28.66 15.17 -19.93
C LEU A 19 -27.15 15.30 -19.69
N ILE A 20 -26.50 16.32 -20.26
CA ILE A 20 -25.07 16.58 -20.04
C ILE A 20 -24.82 16.95 -18.58
N LEU A 21 -25.64 17.83 -18.00
CA LEU A 21 -25.53 18.20 -16.59
C LEU A 21 -25.82 17.03 -15.65
N ALA A 22 -26.77 16.17 -16.00
CA ALA A 22 -27.04 14.94 -15.27
C ALA A 22 -25.85 13.97 -15.35
N PHE A 23 -25.23 13.81 -16.52
CA PHE A 23 -24.06 12.95 -16.69
C PHE A 23 -22.84 13.47 -15.91
N ILE A 24 -22.59 14.78 -15.94
CA ILE A 24 -21.54 15.41 -15.13
C ILE A 24 -21.84 15.29 -13.64
N GLY A 25 -23.09 15.52 -13.24
CA GLY A 25 -23.53 15.35 -11.85
C GLY A 25 -23.38 13.91 -11.36
N LEU A 26 -23.70 12.93 -12.20
CA LEU A 26 -23.49 11.52 -11.92
C LEU A 26 -22.00 11.17 -11.85
N MET A 27 -21.15 11.68 -12.73
CA MET A 27 -19.70 11.51 -12.58
C MET A 27 -19.20 12.10 -11.25
N ILE A 28 -19.62 13.30 -10.87
CA ILE A 28 -19.19 13.88 -9.59
C ILE A 28 -19.73 13.07 -8.41
N PHE A 29 -20.95 12.52 -8.51
CA PHE A 29 -21.58 11.74 -7.46
C PHE A 29 -21.03 10.31 -7.35
N GLU A 30 -20.77 9.61 -8.46
CA GLU A 30 -20.15 8.29 -8.48
C GLU A 30 -18.72 8.36 -7.94
N TRP A 31 -17.92 9.31 -8.42
CA TRP A 31 -16.55 9.49 -7.93
C TRP A 31 -16.50 10.09 -6.52
N GLY A 32 -17.51 10.89 -6.13
CA GLY A 32 -17.63 11.49 -4.80
C GLY A 32 -18.16 10.54 -3.73
N ALA A 33 -19.05 9.60 -4.09
CA ALA A 33 -19.54 8.54 -3.20
C ALA A 33 -18.45 7.49 -2.94
N ASP A 34 -17.60 7.21 -3.94
CA ASP A 34 -16.45 6.31 -3.82
C ASP A 34 -15.34 6.87 -2.92
N TYR A 35 -15.25 8.21 -2.80
CA TYR A 35 -14.34 8.88 -1.88
C TYR A 35 -14.76 8.78 -0.41
N SER A 36 -16.01 8.40 -0.11
CA SER A 36 -16.51 8.14 1.25
C SER A 36 -16.17 6.71 1.73
N GLY A 37 -14.91 6.31 1.57
CA GLY A 37 -14.14 5.69 2.65
C GLY A 37 -14.41 4.26 3.12
N THR A 38 -15.23 3.42 2.46
CA THR A 38 -15.44 2.06 3.03
C THR A 38 -15.44 0.86 2.09
N ASN A 39 -15.65 1.00 0.77
CA ASN A 39 -15.85 -0.19 -0.08
C ASN A 39 -14.84 -0.41 -1.23
N PHE A 40 -13.99 0.57 -1.59
CA PHE A 40 -12.99 0.38 -2.67
C PHE A 40 -11.71 -0.34 -2.22
N PHE A 41 -11.34 -0.21 -0.95
CA PHE A 41 -10.16 -0.90 -0.41
C PHE A 41 -10.38 -2.41 -0.21
N ASN A 42 -11.63 -2.89 -0.30
CA ASN A 42 -11.95 -4.30 -0.05
C ASN A 42 -11.73 -5.19 -1.28
N GLU A 43 -11.61 -4.63 -2.49
CA GLU A 43 -11.35 -5.42 -3.71
C GLU A 43 -9.86 -5.67 -3.98
N TYR A 44 -8.95 -4.99 -3.28
CA TYR A 44 -7.50 -5.09 -3.51
C TYR A 44 -6.72 -5.50 -2.26
N THR A 45 -7.22 -6.46 -1.49
CA THR A 45 -6.47 -7.07 -0.37
C THR A 45 -5.97 -8.46 -0.75
N VAL A 46 -4.73 -8.77 -0.43
CA VAL A 46 -4.18 -10.14 -0.61
C VAL A 46 -4.71 -11.10 0.46
N GLY A 47 -5.10 -10.58 1.62
CA GLY A 47 -5.69 -11.35 2.72
C GLY A 47 -5.85 -10.52 3.98
N GLU A 48 -6.42 -11.13 5.00
CA GLU A 48 -6.62 -10.55 6.32
C GLU A 48 -6.00 -11.47 7.38
N VAL A 49 -5.22 -10.91 8.29
CA VAL A 49 -4.56 -11.63 9.39
C VAL A 49 -4.97 -10.98 10.69
N ASP A 50 -5.76 -11.68 11.50
CA ASP A 50 -6.16 -11.24 12.84
C ASP A 50 -6.84 -9.84 12.86
N GLY A 51 -7.71 -9.58 11.89
CA GLY A 51 -8.40 -8.30 11.71
C GLY A 51 -7.62 -7.26 10.91
N VAL A 52 -6.35 -7.50 10.61
CA VAL A 52 -5.48 -6.60 9.83
C VAL A 52 -5.53 -6.99 8.36
N LYS A 53 -6.13 -6.12 7.54
CA LYS A 53 -6.16 -6.27 6.08
C LYS A 53 -4.81 -5.92 5.48
N ILE A 54 -4.32 -6.77 4.58
CA ILE A 54 -3.06 -6.57 3.87
C ILE A 54 -3.38 -6.13 2.44
N PRO A 55 -3.10 -4.87 2.07
CA PRO A 55 -3.29 -4.39 0.70
C PRO A 55 -2.40 -5.15 -0.27
N TYR A 56 -2.95 -5.52 -1.42
CA TYR A 56 -2.23 -6.21 -2.49
C TYR A 56 -1.01 -5.41 -2.95
N GLU A 57 -1.15 -4.10 -3.10
CA GLU A 57 -0.06 -3.22 -3.53
C GLU A 57 1.12 -3.23 -2.55
N GLN A 58 0.85 -3.14 -1.25
CA GLN A 58 1.87 -3.19 -0.21
C GLN A 58 2.58 -4.55 -0.20
N PHE A 59 1.82 -5.64 -0.29
CA PHE A 59 2.40 -6.98 -0.36
C PHE A 59 3.28 -7.16 -1.60
N ASN A 60 2.79 -6.75 -2.76
CA ASN A 60 3.52 -6.85 -4.02
C ASN A 60 4.78 -5.97 -4.01
N PHE A 61 4.72 -4.78 -3.40
CA PHE A 61 5.89 -3.95 -3.18
C PHE A 61 6.95 -4.67 -2.35
N ASN A 62 6.57 -5.28 -1.22
CA ASN A 62 7.50 -6.03 -0.37
C ASN A 62 8.13 -7.22 -1.13
N VAL A 63 7.33 -7.97 -1.90
CA VAL A 63 7.83 -9.05 -2.76
C VAL A 63 8.85 -8.52 -3.77
N ALA A 64 8.54 -7.41 -4.45
CA ALA A 64 9.43 -6.81 -5.44
C ALA A 64 10.75 -6.29 -4.83
N GLN A 65 10.70 -5.73 -3.61
CA GLN A 65 11.90 -5.33 -2.86
C GLN A 65 12.77 -6.53 -2.52
N THR A 66 12.19 -7.57 -1.92
CA THR A 66 12.92 -8.78 -1.54
C THR A 66 13.51 -9.48 -2.77
N ARG A 67 12.78 -9.49 -3.89
CA ARG A 67 13.26 -10.05 -5.16
C ARG A 67 14.49 -9.30 -5.64
N ARG A 68 14.42 -7.97 -5.73
CA ARG A 68 15.56 -7.12 -6.14
C ARG A 68 16.78 -7.36 -5.27
N ASN A 69 16.59 -7.48 -3.95
CA ASN A 69 17.69 -7.75 -3.03
C ASN A 69 18.33 -9.12 -3.26
N GLN A 70 17.53 -10.16 -3.56
CA GLN A 70 18.06 -11.49 -3.89
C GLN A 70 18.78 -11.50 -5.24
N GLU A 71 18.21 -10.87 -6.27
CA GLU A 71 18.82 -10.77 -7.61
C GLU A 71 20.17 -10.04 -7.57
N GLN A 72 20.28 -8.99 -6.74
CA GLN A 72 21.55 -8.29 -6.50
C GLN A 72 22.59 -9.17 -5.81
N GLN A 73 22.18 -10.07 -4.91
CA GLN A 73 23.08 -10.98 -4.19
C GLN A 73 23.49 -12.18 -5.03
N SER A 74 22.57 -12.73 -5.84
CA SER A 74 22.80 -13.91 -6.68
C SER A 74 23.47 -13.58 -8.01
N GLY A 75 23.43 -12.31 -8.44
CA GLY A 75 23.99 -11.87 -9.72
C GLY A 75 23.18 -12.31 -10.94
N GLY A 76 21.92 -12.71 -10.76
CA GLY A 76 21.04 -13.18 -11.83
C GLY A 76 19.55 -13.00 -11.52
N SER A 77 18.71 -13.01 -12.56
CA SER A 77 17.26 -12.91 -12.42
C SER A 77 16.65 -14.18 -11.83
N MET A 78 15.64 -14.04 -10.96
CA MET A 78 14.95 -15.18 -10.38
C MET A 78 14.00 -15.84 -11.39
N THR A 79 13.90 -17.17 -11.36
CA THR A 79 12.88 -17.92 -12.10
C THR A 79 11.49 -17.71 -11.48
N GLU A 80 10.43 -18.06 -12.22
CA GLU A 80 9.06 -17.95 -11.69
C GLU A 80 8.83 -18.87 -10.47
N VAL A 81 9.47 -20.05 -10.45
CA VAL A 81 9.39 -20.99 -9.31
C VAL A 81 10.04 -20.38 -8.06
N GLU A 82 11.20 -19.75 -8.21
CA GLU A 82 11.88 -19.06 -7.10
C GLU A 82 11.08 -17.85 -6.64
N THR A 83 10.52 -17.09 -7.57
CA THR A 83 9.66 -15.93 -7.27
C THR A 83 8.40 -16.36 -6.51
N SER A 84 7.81 -17.52 -6.83
CA SER A 84 6.67 -18.06 -6.10
C SER A 84 7.03 -18.46 -4.67
N LYS A 85 8.18 -19.11 -4.46
CA LYS A 85 8.70 -19.42 -3.11
C LYS A 85 8.97 -18.14 -2.32
N LEU A 86 9.53 -17.14 -2.98
CA LEU A 86 9.80 -15.83 -2.38
C LEU A 86 8.52 -15.15 -1.90
N ARG A 87 7.43 -15.21 -2.69
CA ARG A 87 6.12 -14.69 -2.28
C ARG A 87 5.64 -15.33 -0.99
N ASN A 88 5.77 -16.66 -0.86
CA ASN A 88 5.41 -17.36 0.38
C ASN A 88 6.27 -16.93 1.57
N GLN A 89 7.58 -16.77 1.36
CA GLN A 89 8.47 -16.26 2.42
C GLN A 89 8.07 -14.87 2.90
N VAL A 90 7.74 -13.96 1.98
CA VAL A 90 7.28 -12.61 2.32
C VAL A 90 5.92 -12.66 3.03
N TRP A 91 5.05 -13.59 2.64
CA TRP A 91 3.76 -13.81 3.30
C TRP A 91 3.94 -14.27 4.76
N ASP A 92 4.78 -15.27 5.00
CA ASP A 92 5.06 -15.78 6.35
C ASP A 92 5.69 -14.71 7.26
N GLN A 93 6.60 -13.90 6.70
CA GLN A 93 7.19 -12.75 7.40
C GLN A 93 6.14 -11.69 7.74
N THR A 94 5.20 -11.44 6.83
CA THR A 94 4.11 -10.48 7.03
C THR A 94 3.19 -10.93 8.17
N ILE A 95 2.76 -12.20 8.16
CA ILE A 95 1.97 -12.79 9.26
C ILE A 95 2.72 -12.65 10.58
N THR A 96 3.99 -13.07 10.62
CA THR A 96 4.80 -13.03 11.85
C THR A 96 4.90 -11.61 12.40
N ARG A 97 5.13 -10.61 11.54
CA ARG A 97 5.20 -9.21 11.93
C ARG A 97 3.89 -8.71 12.55
N ILE A 98 2.76 -9.05 11.94
CA ILE A 98 1.43 -8.63 12.44
C ILE A 98 1.17 -9.23 13.82
N LEU A 99 1.40 -10.53 13.98
CA LEU A 99 1.16 -11.22 15.24
C LEU A 99 2.09 -10.73 16.35
N LEU A 100 3.38 -10.53 16.06
CA LEU A 100 4.34 -9.99 17.03
C LEU A 100 4.00 -8.56 17.42
N GLY A 101 3.65 -7.70 16.45
CA GLY A 101 3.25 -6.32 16.73
C GLY A 101 2.06 -6.26 17.68
N LYS A 102 1.04 -7.10 17.45
CA LYS A 102 -0.13 -7.15 18.32
C LYS A 102 0.19 -7.61 19.74
N GLU A 103 1.06 -8.61 19.91
CA GLU A 103 1.45 -9.05 21.25
C GLU A 103 2.34 -8.01 21.95
N ILE A 104 3.23 -7.31 21.23
CA ILE A 104 4.02 -6.18 21.75
C ILE A 104 3.11 -5.05 22.26
N ASP A 105 2.11 -4.66 21.46
CA ASP A 105 1.13 -3.63 21.83
C ASP A 105 0.33 -4.03 23.06
N LYS A 106 -0.10 -5.29 23.13
CA LYS A 106 -0.83 -5.86 24.27
C LYS A 106 0.03 -5.91 25.54
N LEU A 107 1.33 -6.16 25.41
CA LEU A 107 2.29 -6.14 26.51
C LEU A 107 2.77 -4.73 26.85
N ASN A 108 2.34 -3.72 26.09
CA ASN A 108 2.68 -2.31 26.26
C ASN A 108 4.20 -2.07 26.26
N ILE A 109 4.92 -2.84 25.44
CA ILE A 109 6.37 -2.74 25.28
C ILE A 109 6.65 -1.56 24.34
N ALA A 110 6.99 -0.41 24.92
CA ALA A 110 7.37 0.78 24.17
C ALA A 110 8.90 0.89 24.10
N VAL A 111 9.43 1.13 22.90
CA VAL A 111 10.86 1.46 22.71
C VAL A 111 11.02 2.96 22.99
N THR A 112 11.89 3.32 23.93
CA THR A 112 12.17 4.74 24.24
C THR A 112 13.25 5.31 23.30
N ASN A 113 13.31 6.64 23.18
CA ASN A 113 14.38 7.30 22.41
C ASN A 113 15.77 6.93 22.94
N GLU A 114 15.90 6.70 24.24
CA GLU A 114 17.13 6.28 24.89
C GLU A 114 17.54 4.88 24.44
N ASP A 115 16.59 3.93 24.36
CA ASP A 115 16.84 2.57 23.87
C ASP A 115 17.31 2.57 22.41
N VAL A 116 16.71 3.40 21.56
CA VAL A 116 17.15 3.56 20.16
C VAL A 116 18.55 4.12 20.10
N SER A 117 18.85 5.18 20.88
CA SER A 117 20.17 5.79 20.93
C SER A 117 21.23 4.81 21.43
N ASN A 118 20.92 4.04 22.48
CA ASN A 118 21.80 3.01 23.03
C ASN A 118 22.02 1.87 22.03
N GLY A 119 20.98 1.44 21.32
CA GLY A 119 21.10 0.43 20.27
C GLY A 119 22.01 0.87 19.12
N VAL A 120 21.90 2.13 18.69
CA VAL A 120 22.79 2.70 17.66
C VAL A 120 24.23 2.79 18.18
N LEU A 121 24.43 3.27 19.40
CA LEU A 121 25.77 3.37 20.02
C LEU A 121 26.42 1.99 20.20
N GLN A 122 25.64 0.97 20.58
CA GLN A 122 26.11 -0.40 20.71
C GLN A 122 26.49 -1.00 19.36
N PHE A 123 25.71 -0.72 18.31
CA PHE A 123 26.05 -1.15 16.96
C PHE A 123 27.33 -0.47 16.46
N MET A 124 27.47 0.84 16.68
CA MET A 124 28.68 1.59 16.31
C MET A 124 29.90 1.07 17.06
N SER A 125 29.81 0.80 18.36
CA SER A 125 30.95 0.28 19.13
C SER A 125 31.42 -1.10 18.64
N GLN A 126 30.52 -1.94 18.13
CA GLN A 126 30.91 -3.21 17.48
C GLN A 126 31.69 -3.00 16.18
N LEU A 127 31.35 -1.97 15.40
CA LEU A 127 32.04 -1.66 14.15
C LEU A 127 33.41 -1.00 14.37
N TYR A 128 33.56 -0.18 15.41
CA TYR A 128 34.78 0.60 15.66
C TYR A 128 35.71 0.00 16.73
N GLY A 129 35.21 -0.90 17.59
CA GLY A 129 35.98 -1.45 18.72
C GLY A 129 37.05 -2.49 18.36
N ASN A 130 37.00 -3.07 17.15
CA ASN A 130 37.91 -4.13 16.72
C ASN A 130 39.04 -3.66 15.77
N GLU A 131 39.14 -2.36 15.49
CA GLU A 131 40.12 -1.81 14.55
C GLU A 131 41.33 -1.21 15.31
N PRO A 132 42.55 -1.78 15.17
CA PRO A 132 43.75 -1.37 15.93
C PRO A 132 44.14 0.10 15.77
N GLN A 133 43.73 0.72 14.66
CA GLN A 133 44.05 2.10 14.30
C GLN A 133 43.27 3.17 15.07
N PHE A 134 42.23 2.78 15.83
CA PHE A 134 41.45 3.69 16.69
C PHE A 134 41.73 3.48 18.19
N GLN A 135 42.72 2.65 18.54
CA GLN A 135 43.23 2.47 19.90
C GLN A 135 44.45 3.38 20.13
N THR A 136 44.23 4.67 20.27
CA THR A 136 45.25 5.64 20.77
C THR A 136 44.64 6.53 21.81
#